data_AF-A0A0A7RR08-F1
#
_entry.id   AF-A0A0A7RR08-F1
#
_cell.length_a   1.000
_cell.length_b   1.000
_cell.length_c   1.000
_cell.angle_alpha   90.00
_cell.angle_beta   90.00
_cell.angle_gamma   90.00
#
_symmetry.space_group_name_H-M   'P 1'
#
loop_
_entity.id
_entity.type
_entity.pdbx_description
1 polymer ?
#
loop_
_entity_poly.entity_id
_entity_poly.type
_entity_poly.pdbx_seq_one_letter_code
_entity_poly.pdbx_strand_id
1 'polypeptide(L)'
;LVIGGSPCNDLSIVNPARKGLYEGTGRLFFEFYRLLSEAKPKEGENRPFFWMFENVVAMGVNDKRDISRFLECNPVMIDAIEVSAAHRARYFWGNLPGMNRPLCASGMDKLELQDCLEHGRVAKFGKVRTITTRSNSIKQGKDQHFPVLMNGKEDILWCTELERIFGFPVHYTDVSNMGRGARQKLLGRSWSVPVI
;
A
#
# COMPACT_ATOMS: atom_id res chain seq x y z
N LEU A 1 -15.35 6.52 12.61
CA LEU A 1 -14.27 6.49 11.60
C LEU A 1 -14.68 5.54 10.49
N VAL A 2 -14.59 5.94 9.22
CA VAL A 2 -14.85 5.08 8.04
C VAL A 2 -13.59 5.02 7.19
N ILE A 3 -13.02 3.83 6.98
CA ILE A 3 -11.78 3.66 6.21
C ILE A 3 -11.96 2.59 5.14
N GLY A 4 -11.27 2.74 4.01
CA GLY A 4 -11.31 1.75 2.95
C GLY A 4 -10.28 1.99 1.85
N GLY A 5 -9.93 0.92 1.16
CA GLY A 5 -9.15 0.95 -0.08
C GLY A 5 -9.75 -0.05 -1.04
N SER A 6 -10.27 0.42 -2.18
CA SER A 6 -10.88 -0.48 -3.15
C SER A 6 -9.82 -1.25 -3.94
N PRO A 7 -10.14 -2.44 -4.49
CA PRO A 7 -9.20 -3.18 -5.31
C PRO A 7 -8.70 -2.35 -6.51
N CYS A 8 -7.38 -2.18 -6.62
CA CYS A 8 -6.78 -1.35 -7.65
C CYS A 8 -6.53 -2.08 -8.99
N ASN A 9 -6.95 -3.34 -9.13
CA ASN A 9 -6.61 -4.17 -10.30
C ASN A 9 -7.12 -3.56 -11.62
N ASP A 10 -8.32 -2.98 -11.60
CA ASP A 10 -8.92 -2.32 -12.77
C ASP A 10 -8.68 -0.80 -12.82
N LEU A 11 -7.98 -0.25 -11.82
CA LEU A 11 -7.59 1.17 -11.78
C LEU A 11 -6.12 1.37 -12.14
N SER A 12 -5.27 0.41 -11.79
CA SER A 12 -3.83 0.55 -11.96
C SER A 12 -3.43 0.47 -13.43
N ILE A 13 -2.70 1.48 -13.92
CA ILE A 13 -2.13 1.49 -15.28
C ILE A 13 -1.06 0.41 -15.49
N VAL A 14 -0.55 -0.19 -14.40
CA VAL A 14 0.35 -1.35 -14.45
C VAL A 14 -0.37 -2.59 -15.01
N ASN A 15 -1.70 -2.64 -14.91
CA ASN A 15 -2.51 -3.65 -15.59
C ASN A 15 -2.93 -3.13 -16.98
N PRO A 16 -2.42 -3.70 -18.09
CA PRO A 16 -2.83 -3.30 -19.43
C PRO A 16 -4.29 -3.68 -19.72
N ALA A 17 -4.83 -4.70 -19.06
CA ALA A 17 -6.20 -5.18 -19.22
C ALA A 17 -7.19 -4.53 -18.22
N ARG A 18 -6.83 -3.37 -17.66
CA ARG A 18 -7.67 -2.64 -16.70
C ARG A 18 -8.99 -2.20 -17.34
N LYS A 19 -10.08 -2.26 -16.57
CA LYS A 19 -11.41 -1.85 -17.05
C LYS A 19 -11.83 -0.43 -16.63
N GLY A 20 -11.04 0.23 -15.79
CA GLY A 20 -11.31 1.59 -15.31
C GLY A 20 -12.25 1.63 -14.10
N LEU A 21 -12.59 2.85 -13.66
CA LEU A 21 -13.41 3.08 -12.46
C LEU A 21 -14.85 2.55 -12.56
N TYR A 22 -15.44 2.55 -13.76
CA TYR A 22 -16.87 2.25 -13.94
C TYR A 22 -17.16 0.77 -14.25
N GLU A 23 -16.13 -0.05 -14.45
CA GLU A 23 -16.26 -1.47 -14.78
C GLU A 23 -15.42 -2.36 -13.86
N GLY A 24 -15.58 -3.68 -14.02
CA GLY A 24 -14.77 -4.67 -13.31
C GLY A 24 -14.89 -4.54 -11.79
N THR A 25 -13.73 -4.45 -11.14
CA THR A 25 -13.57 -4.23 -9.70
C THR A 25 -13.40 -2.74 -9.34
N GLY A 26 -13.17 -1.86 -10.32
CA GLY A 26 -13.04 -0.41 -10.10
C GLY A 26 -14.30 0.18 -9.49
N ARG A 27 -15.48 -0.30 -9.91
CA ARG A 27 -16.78 0.14 -9.40
C ARG A 27 -17.00 -0.06 -7.90
N LEU A 28 -16.18 -0.90 -7.24
CA LEU A 28 -16.26 -1.08 -5.79
C LEU A 28 -15.88 0.19 -5.01
N PHE A 29 -15.26 1.18 -5.67
CA PHE A 29 -15.17 2.54 -5.13
C PHE A 29 -16.55 3.13 -4.79
N PHE A 30 -17.55 2.93 -5.65
CA PHE A 30 -18.88 3.50 -5.44
C PHE A 30 -19.61 2.89 -4.24
N GLU A 31 -19.29 1.64 -3.87
CA GLU A 31 -19.78 1.04 -2.61
C GLU A 31 -19.20 1.74 -1.38
N PHE A 32 -17.91 2.09 -1.41
CA PHE A 32 -17.33 2.91 -0.34
C PHE A 32 -18.02 4.29 -0.27
N TYR A 33 -18.21 4.95 -1.42
CA TYR A 33 -18.89 6.26 -1.46
C TYR A 33 -20.33 6.20 -0.91
N ARG A 34 -21.09 5.14 -1.28
CA ARG A 34 -22.45 4.91 -0.77
C ARG A 34 -22.45 4.73 0.75
N LEU A 35 -21.63 3.81 1.26
CA LEU A 35 -21.54 3.54 2.71
C LEU A 35 -20.99 4.74 3.50
N LEU A 36 -20.07 5.51 2.90
CA LEU A 36 -19.59 6.76 3.49
C LEU A 36 -20.74 7.76 3.64
N SER A 37 -21.57 7.91 2.61
CA SER A 37 -22.72 8.82 2.62
C SER A 37 -23.77 8.38 3.65
N GLU A 38 -24.01 7.08 3.80
CA GLU A 38 -24.91 6.51 4.82
C GLU A 38 -24.38 6.69 6.25
N ALA A 39 -23.06 6.67 6.45
CA ALA A 39 -22.43 6.79 7.77
C ALA A 39 -22.24 8.25 8.25
N LYS A 40 -22.29 9.22 7.32
CA LYS A 40 -22.15 10.65 7.63
C LYS A 40 -23.22 11.08 8.66
N PRO A 41 -22.87 11.88 9.69
CA PRO A 41 -23.86 12.46 10.60
C PRO A 41 -24.91 13.25 9.82
N LYS A 42 -26.15 13.23 10.31
CA LYS A 42 -27.22 14.05 9.72
C LYS A 42 -26.93 15.54 9.98
N GLU A 43 -27.53 16.40 9.16
CA GLU A 43 -27.45 17.84 9.38
C GLU A 43 -27.94 18.20 10.79
N GLY A 44 -27.15 19.01 11.51
CA GLY A 44 -27.38 19.35 12.91
C GLY A 44 -26.71 18.42 13.93
N GLU A 45 -26.20 17.25 13.54
CA GLU A 45 -25.42 16.38 14.42
C GLU A 45 -23.94 16.78 14.44
N ASN A 46 -23.50 17.47 15.49
CA ASN A 46 -22.10 17.93 15.64
C ASN A 46 -21.13 16.85 16.17
N ARG A 47 -21.42 15.57 15.96
CA ARG A 47 -20.53 14.49 16.41
C ARG A 47 -19.27 14.44 15.53
N PRO A 48 -18.07 14.22 16.10
CA PRO A 48 -16.86 14.04 15.29
C PRO A 48 -17.02 12.89 14.28
N PHE A 49 -16.73 13.18 13.01
CA PHE A 49 -16.79 12.19 11.94
C PHE A 49 -15.56 12.28 11.05
N PHE A 50 -14.82 11.18 11.00
CA PHE A 50 -13.61 11.05 10.20
C PHE A 50 -13.74 9.90 9.21
N TRP A 51 -13.15 10.10 8.04
CA TRP A 51 -13.05 9.08 7.01
C TRP A 51 -11.76 9.21 6.20
N MET A 52 -11.35 8.10 5.60
CA MET A 52 -10.19 8.04 4.72
C MET A 52 -10.41 6.98 3.64
N PHE A 53 -10.03 7.30 2.41
CA PHE A 53 -10.01 6.39 1.28
C PHE A 53 -8.62 6.36 0.64
N GLU A 54 -8.08 5.16 0.41
CA GLU A 54 -6.76 4.96 -0.20
C GLU A 54 -6.88 4.32 -1.58
N ASN A 55 -5.99 4.71 -2.50
CA ASN A 55 -5.77 3.96 -3.73
C ASN A 55 -4.39 4.25 -4.39
N VAL A 56 -4.08 3.51 -5.46
CA VAL A 56 -2.79 3.60 -6.17
C VAL A 56 -2.59 4.94 -6.88
N VAL A 57 -1.37 5.50 -6.84
CA VAL A 57 -1.02 6.71 -7.62
C VAL A 57 -1.05 6.44 -9.12
N ALA A 58 -0.69 5.23 -9.52
CA ALA A 58 -0.63 4.78 -10.91
C ALA A 58 -2.03 4.47 -11.45
N MET A 59 -2.96 5.42 -11.44
CA MET A 59 -4.31 5.32 -12.00
C MET A 59 -4.52 6.32 -13.15
N GLY A 60 -5.59 6.16 -13.94
CA GLY A 60 -5.93 7.11 -15.00
C GLY A 60 -6.25 8.51 -14.44
N VAL A 61 -5.89 9.56 -15.16
CA VAL A 61 -6.15 10.96 -14.73
C VAL A 61 -7.65 11.21 -14.57
N ASN A 62 -8.48 10.65 -15.46
CA ASN A 62 -9.93 10.74 -15.37
C ASN A 62 -10.48 9.98 -14.14
N ASP A 63 -9.96 8.78 -13.85
CA ASP A 63 -10.37 8.02 -12.66
C ASP A 63 -10.05 8.79 -11.37
N LYS A 64 -8.84 9.36 -11.26
CA LYS A 64 -8.44 10.21 -10.13
C LYS A 64 -9.38 11.41 -9.97
N ARG A 65 -9.66 12.11 -11.07
CA ARG A 65 -10.54 13.29 -11.09
C ARG A 65 -11.94 12.91 -10.63
N ASP A 66 -12.48 11.82 -11.14
CA ASP A 66 -13.84 11.39 -10.84
C ASP A 66 -13.94 10.92 -9.38
N ILE A 67 -12.99 10.11 -8.87
CA ILE A 67 -12.91 9.76 -7.44
C ILE A 67 -12.91 11.02 -6.57
N SER A 68 -12.07 12.01 -6.92
CA SER A 68 -11.97 13.28 -6.19
C SER A 68 -13.27 14.08 -6.24
N ARG A 69 -14.00 14.02 -7.36
CA ARG A 69 -15.32 14.65 -7.51
C ARG A 69 -16.37 14.01 -6.63
N PHE A 70 -16.43 12.67 -6.57
CA PHE A 70 -17.38 11.95 -5.71
C PHE A 70 -17.05 12.15 -4.22
N LEU A 71 -15.77 12.16 -3.86
CA LEU A 71 -15.33 12.36 -2.48
C LEU A 71 -15.25 13.84 -2.05
N GLU A 72 -15.53 14.76 -2.96
CA GLU A 72 -15.54 16.21 -2.75
C GLU A 72 -14.22 16.76 -2.14
N CYS A 73 -13.10 16.10 -2.42
CA CYS A 73 -11.77 16.54 -2.00
C CYS A 73 -10.68 15.99 -2.91
N ASN A 74 -9.51 16.62 -2.88
CA ASN A 74 -8.32 16.12 -3.58
C ASN A 74 -7.51 15.19 -2.67
N PRO A 75 -6.78 14.22 -3.23
CA PRO A 75 -5.95 13.34 -2.43
C PRO A 75 -4.65 14.00 -2.00
N VAL A 76 -4.13 13.54 -0.87
CA VAL A 76 -2.72 13.68 -0.50
C VAL A 76 -1.96 12.50 -1.07
N MET A 77 -0.80 12.74 -1.68
CA MET A 77 0.10 11.68 -2.11
C MET A 77 1.14 11.42 -1.02
N ILE A 78 1.19 10.18 -0.54
CA ILE A 78 2.20 9.73 0.43
C ILE A 78 2.92 8.52 -0.17
N ASP A 79 4.25 8.58 -0.20
CA ASP A 79 5.10 7.42 -0.50
C ASP A 79 5.69 6.88 0.80
N ALA A 80 5.51 5.57 1.03
CA ALA A 80 6.04 4.90 2.20
C ALA A 80 7.57 4.91 2.27
N ILE A 81 8.27 5.22 1.17
CA ILE A 81 9.75 5.23 1.17
C ILE A 81 10.36 6.11 2.27
N GLU A 82 9.67 7.17 2.68
CA GLU A 82 10.11 8.08 3.75
C GLU A 82 10.11 7.42 5.14
N VAL A 83 9.33 6.35 5.33
CA VAL A 83 9.13 5.67 6.62
C VAL A 83 9.23 4.13 6.54
N SER A 84 9.65 3.60 5.39
CA SER A 84 9.76 2.17 5.13
C SER A 84 10.92 1.89 4.16
N ALA A 85 11.38 0.65 4.12
CA ALA A 85 12.37 0.15 3.19
C ALA A 85 11.85 -0.05 1.74
N ALA A 86 10.62 0.34 1.41
CA ALA A 86 10.04 0.15 0.09
C ALA A 86 9.30 1.38 -0.45
N HIS A 87 9.41 1.59 -1.77
CA HIS A 87 8.49 2.48 -2.49
C HIS A 87 7.06 1.97 -2.40
N ARG A 88 6.12 2.84 -2.03
CA ARG A 88 4.68 2.59 -2.05
C ARG A 88 3.89 3.90 -2.12
N ALA A 89 4.09 4.68 -3.18
CA ALA A 89 3.28 5.88 -3.43
C ALA A 89 1.78 5.55 -3.58
N ARG A 90 0.95 6.18 -2.75
CA ARG A 90 -0.52 6.05 -2.72
C ARG A 90 -1.20 7.40 -2.54
N TYR A 91 -2.42 7.50 -3.06
CA TYR A 91 -3.30 8.63 -2.83
C TYR A 91 -4.22 8.34 -1.65
N PHE A 92 -4.37 9.34 -0.78
CA PHE A 92 -5.25 9.32 0.38
C PHE A 92 -6.21 10.49 0.30
N TRP A 93 -7.49 10.20 0.11
CA TRP A 93 -8.59 11.16 0.28
C TRP A 93 -9.13 11.04 1.70
N GLY A 94 -9.60 12.13 2.28
CA GLY A 94 -10.18 12.07 3.62
C GLY A 94 -10.24 13.42 4.29
N ASN A 95 -10.69 13.40 5.53
CA ASN A 95 -10.78 14.58 6.39
C ASN A 95 -10.04 14.38 7.72
N LEU A 96 -9.08 13.46 7.77
CA LEU A 96 -8.26 13.26 8.96
C LEU A 96 -7.44 14.54 9.24
N PRO A 97 -7.29 14.93 10.52
CA PRO A 97 -6.50 16.10 10.86
C PRO A 97 -5.05 15.97 10.40
N GLY A 98 -4.54 16.99 9.70
CA GLY A 98 -3.12 17.07 9.36
C GLY A 98 -2.65 16.09 8.27
N MET A 99 -3.52 15.56 7.40
CA MET A 99 -3.10 14.66 6.30
C MET A 99 -2.00 15.25 5.40
N ASN A 100 -1.94 16.58 5.25
CA ASN A 100 -0.93 17.27 4.44
C ASN A 100 0.39 17.54 5.18
N ARG A 101 0.52 17.12 6.45
CA ARG A 101 1.77 17.32 7.19
C ARG A 101 2.89 16.46 6.60
N PRO A 102 4.15 16.91 6.67
CA PRO A 102 5.29 16.08 6.30
C PRO A 102 5.29 14.76 7.07
N LEU A 103 5.63 13.64 6.41
CA LEU A 103 5.95 12.42 7.13
C LEU A 103 7.27 12.59 7.87
N CYS A 104 7.29 12.10 9.10
CA CYS A 104 8.50 12.00 9.91
C CYS A 104 8.68 10.55 10.32
N ALA A 105 9.84 9.97 9.98
CA ALA A 105 10.21 8.66 10.48
C ALA A 105 10.34 8.69 12.00
N SER A 106 9.85 7.64 12.64
CA SER A 106 10.06 7.35 14.05
C SER A 106 11.36 6.55 14.25
N GLY A 107 11.89 6.54 15.47
CA GLY A 107 13.07 5.72 15.79
C GLY A 107 12.85 4.20 15.69
N MET A 108 11.60 3.77 15.52
CA MET A 108 11.22 2.35 15.37
C MET A 108 11.11 1.92 13.90
N ASP A 109 11.08 2.88 12.97
CA ASP A 109 10.87 2.59 11.55
C ASP A 109 12.13 1.99 10.91
N LYS A 110 11.92 0.91 10.17
CA LYS A 110 12.97 0.21 9.44
C LYS A 110 13.12 0.85 8.07
N LEU A 111 14.05 1.80 7.97
CA LEU A 111 14.23 2.60 6.77
C LEU A 111 15.06 1.87 5.73
N GLU A 112 16.11 1.14 6.08
CA GLU A 112 16.92 0.41 5.10
C GLU A 112 16.44 -1.04 4.98
N LEU A 113 16.62 -1.63 3.80
CA LEU A 113 16.26 -3.02 3.53
C LEU A 113 16.99 -3.97 4.49
N GLN A 114 18.25 -3.64 4.81
CA GLN A 114 19.07 -4.44 5.73
C GLN A 114 18.44 -4.56 7.11
N ASP A 115 17.71 -3.53 7.58
CA ASP A 115 17.04 -3.52 8.89
C ASP A 115 15.85 -4.49 8.95
N CYS A 116 15.36 -4.93 7.78
CA CYS A 116 14.24 -5.84 7.63
C CYS A 116 14.67 -7.31 7.44
N LEU A 117 15.94 -7.59 7.15
CA LEU A 117 16.40 -8.94 6.83
C LEU A 117 16.62 -9.82 8.08
N GLU A 118 16.55 -11.14 7.89
CA GLU A 118 16.98 -12.08 8.94
C GLU A 118 18.50 -12.13 9.09
N HIS A 119 18.96 -12.72 10.20
CA HIS A 119 20.38 -12.90 10.48
C HIS A 119 21.10 -13.70 9.37
N GLY A 120 22.33 -13.30 9.04
CA GLY A 120 23.17 -13.95 8.02
C GLY A 120 22.81 -13.59 6.57
N ARG A 121 21.95 -12.59 6.36
CA ARG A 121 21.50 -12.14 5.04
C ARG A 121 21.91 -10.69 4.80
N VAL A 122 22.33 -10.40 3.58
CA VAL A 122 22.88 -9.09 3.18
C VAL A 122 22.03 -8.46 2.09
N ALA A 123 21.57 -7.23 2.32
CA ALA A 123 20.82 -6.44 1.37
C ALA A 123 21.73 -5.95 0.24
N LYS A 124 21.29 -6.11 -1.02
CA LYS A 124 21.98 -5.55 -2.20
C LYS A 124 21.56 -4.12 -2.54
N PHE A 125 20.46 -3.65 -1.96
CA PHE A 125 19.85 -2.35 -2.22
C PHE A 125 19.44 -1.73 -0.90
N GLY A 126 19.52 -0.39 -0.78
CA GLY A 126 19.04 0.32 0.41
C GLY A 126 17.51 0.29 0.53
N LYS A 127 16.82 0.56 -0.57
CA LYS A 127 15.34 0.48 -0.66
C LYS A 127 14.93 -0.45 -1.79
N VAL A 128 13.77 -1.08 -1.66
CA VAL A 128 13.17 -1.90 -2.73
C VAL A 128 12.06 -1.16 -3.48
N ARG A 129 11.84 -1.55 -4.73
CA ARG A 129 10.68 -1.10 -5.51
C ARG A 129 9.36 -1.58 -4.91
N THR A 130 8.26 -1.01 -5.42
CA THR A 130 6.89 -1.39 -5.01
C THR A 130 6.66 -2.89 -5.09
N ILE A 131 6.45 -3.49 -3.91
CA ILE A 131 6.08 -4.90 -3.79
C ILE A 131 4.58 -5.04 -4.11
N THR A 132 4.30 -5.95 -5.03
CA THR A 132 2.94 -6.30 -5.46
C THR A 132 2.63 -7.76 -5.13
N THR A 133 1.43 -8.20 -5.51
CA THR A 133 1.02 -9.60 -5.39
C THR A 133 1.80 -10.57 -6.29
N ARG A 134 2.51 -10.08 -7.30
CA ARG A 134 3.27 -10.92 -8.23
C ARG A 134 4.71 -11.09 -7.74
N SER A 135 5.20 -12.32 -7.77
CA SER A 135 6.55 -12.68 -7.29
C SER A 135 7.67 -11.93 -8.02
N ASN A 136 7.48 -11.55 -9.28
CA ASN A 136 8.44 -10.76 -10.06
C ASN A 136 8.66 -9.34 -9.49
N SER A 137 7.71 -8.78 -8.73
CA SER A 137 7.90 -7.47 -8.10
C SER A 137 8.97 -7.44 -7.00
N ILE A 138 9.42 -8.61 -6.54
CA ILE A 138 10.55 -8.74 -5.60
C ILE A 138 11.89 -8.48 -6.31
N LYS A 139 11.96 -8.73 -7.62
CA LYS A 139 13.18 -8.54 -8.40
C LYS A 139 13.42 -7.05 -8.67
N GLN A 140 14.68 -6.63 -8.57
CA GLN A 140 15.10 -5.23 -8.66
C GLN A 140 15.85 -4.97 -9.98
N GLY A 141 15.91 -3.70 -10.37
CA GLY A 141 16.65 -3.29 -11.58
C GLY A 141 15.96 -3.67 -12.89
N LYS A 142 16.60 -3.33 -14.02
CA LYS A 142 16.18 -3.82 -15.35
C LYS A 142 16.56 -5.29 -15.52
N ASP A 143 17.69 -5.67 -14.93
CA ASP A 143 18.29 -7.01 -15.01
C ASP A 143 17.65 -8.04 -14.06
N GLN A 144 16.58 -7.65 -13.35
CA GLN A 144 15.76 -8.56 -12.55
C GLN A 144 16.56 -9.32 -11.46
N HIS A 145 17.49 -8.63 -10.80
CA HIS A 145 18.29 -9.18 -9.70
C HIS A 145 17.43 -9.47 -8.47
N PHE A 146 17.78 -10.50 -7.71
CA PHE A 146 17.21 -10.64 -6.39
C PHE A 146 17.82 -9.64 -5.39
N PRO A 147 17.06 -9.19 -4.39
CA PRO A 147 17.48 -8.09 -3.51
C PRO A 147 18.41 -8.50 -2.37
N VAL A 148 18.60 -9.80 -2.12
CA VAL A 148 19.35 -10.31 -0.97
C VAL A 148 20.46 -11.27 -1.41
N LEU A 149 21.57 -11.26 -0.67
CA LEU A 149 22.60 -12.29 -0.72
C LEU A 149 22.58 -13.11 0.57
N MET A 150 22.67 -14.43 0.45
CA MET A 150 22.85 -15.35 1.56
C MET A 150 23.91 -16.39 1.15
N ASN A 151 24.98 -16.52 1.94
CA ASN A 151 26.09 -17.44 1.64
C ASN A 151 26.67 -17.27 0.22
N GLY A 152 26.81 -16.02 -0.23
CA GLY A 152 27.35 -15.68 -1.56
C GLY A 152 26.41 -15.95 -2.74
N LYS A 153 25.16 -16.38 -2.49
CA LYS A 153 24.15 -16.60 -3.54
C LYS A 153 23.01 -15.61 -3.42
N GLU A 154 22.46 -15.22 -4.57
CA GLU A 154 21.26 -14.40 -4.64
C GLU A 154 20.04 -15.14 -4.10
N ASP A 155 19.24 -14.46 -3.28
CA ASP A 155 18.00 -14.98 -2.71
C ASP A 155 16.90 -13.92 -2.68
N ILE A 156 15.66 -14.39 -2.69
CA ILE A 156 14.43 -13.59 -2.56
C ILE A 156 14.22 -13.11 -1.12
N LEU A 157 13.34 -12.12 -0.94
CA LEU A 157 12.81 -11.76 0.37
C LEU A 157 11.93 -12.89 0.93
N TRP A 158 12.13 -13.20 2.21
CA TRP A 158 11.29 -14.11 2.98
C TRP A 158 10.01 -13.43 3.45
N CYS A 159 9.01 -14.20 3.86
CA CYS A 159 7.73 -13.66 4.28
C CYS A 159 7.83 -12.76 5.53
N THR A 160 8.69 -13.11 6.48
CA THR A 160 8.95 -12.30 7.68
C THR A 160 9.63 -10.98 7.32
N GLU A 161 10.53 -10.98 6.33
CA GLU A 161 11.19 -9.77 5.82
C GLU A 161 10.18 -8.88 5.08
N LEU A 162 9.25 -9.47 4.32
CA LEU A 162 8.14 -8.73 3.71
C LEU A 162 7.23 -8.09 4.77
N GLU A 163 6.90 -8.80 5.85
CA GLU A 163 6.12 -8.23 6.95
C GLU A 163 6.83 -7.03 7.57
N ARG A 164 8.14 -7.14 7.86
CA ARG A 164 8.94 -6.03 8.39
C ARG A 164 9.00 -4.83 7.44
N ILE A 165 9.18 -5.05 6.14
CA ILE A 165 9.17 -3.97 5.13
C ILE A 165 7.85 -3.21 5.16
N PHE A 166 6.73 -3.91 5.26
CA PHE A 166 5.41 -3.29 5.33
C PHE A 166 5.07 -2.72 6.71
N GLY A 167 5.92 -2.94 7.73
CA GLY A 167 5.72 -2.51 9.11
C GLY A 167 4.76 -3.39 9.92
N PHE A 168 4.43 -4.59 9.43
CA PHE A 168 3.66 -5.55 10.22
C PHE A 168 4.52 -6.23 11.28
N PRO A 169 3.90 -6.71 12.39
CA PRO A 169 4.54 -7.65 13.28
C PRO A 169 5.06 -8.88 12.51
N VAL A 170 6.20 -9.41 12.96
CA VAL A 170 6.74 -10.64 12.37
C VAL A 170 5.77 -11.80 12.64
N HIS A 171 5.54 -12.65 11.65
CA HIS A 171 4.55 -13.74 11.63
C HIS A 171 3.08 -13.30 11.54
N TYR A 172 2.79 -12.03 11.25
CA TYR A 172 1.41 -11.53 11.14
C TYR A 172 0.56 -12.29 10.09
N THR A 173 1.18 -12.74 9.00
CA THR A 173 0.51 -13.52 7.94
C THR A 173 0.76 -15.02 8.04
N ASP A 174 1.35 -15.49 9.13
CA ASP A 174 1.63 -16.91 9.37
C ASP A 174 0.40 -17.64 9.95
N VAL A 175 -0.68 -17.62 9.17
CA VAL A 175 -1.97 -18.17 9.56
C VAL A 175 -2.54 -19.04 8.44
N SER A 176 -3.46 -19.94 8.79
CA SER A 176 -4.21 -20.76 7.83
C SER A 176 -3.35 -21.59 6.87
N ASN A 177 -2.17 -22.04 7.31
CA ASN A 177 -1.19 -22.78 6.49
C ASN A 177 -0.84 -22.08 5.16
N MET A 178 -0.84 -20.75 5.16
CA MET A 178 -0.52 -19.97 3.96
C MET A 178 0.95 -20.10 3.59
N GLY A 179 1.21 -20.68 2.42
CA GLY A 179 2.53 -20.63 1.80
C GLY A 179 2.92 -19.22 1.34
N ARG A 180 4.18 -19.07 0.92
CA ARG A 180 4.77 -17.80 0.49
C ARG A 180 3.91 -16.98 -0.48
N GLY A 181 3.38 -17.63 -1.51
CA GLY A 181 2.60 -16.95 -2.55
C GLY A 181 1.29 -16.34 -2.03
N ALA A 182 0.64 -17.00 -1.07
CA ALA A 182 -0.59 -16.48 -0.45
C ALA A 182 -0.27 -15.29 0.48
N ARG A 183 0.75 -15.42 1.31
CA ARG A 183 1.24 -14.33 2.18
C ARG A 183 1.64 -13.09 1.38
N GLN A 184 2.39 -13.27 0.29
CA GLN A 184 2.74 -12.15 -0.60
C GLN A 184 1.51 -11.51 -1.27
N LYS A 185 0.48 -12.29 -1.65
CA LYS A 185 -0.75 -11.73 -2.23
C LYS A 185 -1.49 -10.82 -1.24
N LEU A 186 -1.51 -11.19 0.05
CA LEU A 186 -2.10 -10.37 1.10
C LEU A 186 -1.27 -9.10 1.35
N LEU A 187 0.01 -9.25 1.66
CA LEU A 187 0.92 -8.13 1.94
C LEU A 187 1.03 -7.17 0.74
N GLY A 188 1.14 -7.69 -0.48
CA GLY A 188 1.24 -6.85 -1.69
C GLY A 188 0.06 -5.89 -1.87
N ARG A 189 -1.12 -6.23 -1.33
CA ARG A 189 -2.35 -5.41 -1.38
C ARG A 189 -2.59 -4.57 -0.12
N SER A 190 -1.88 -4.82 0.97
CA SER A 190 -2.10 -4.13 2.25
C SER A 190 -1.65 -2.67 2.20
N TRP A 191 -1.99 -1.89 3.21
CA TRP A 191 -1.31 -0.61 3.42
C TRP A 191 0.09 -0.81 4.00
N SER A 192 0.92 0.23 3.91
CA SER A 192 2.16 0.30 4.70
C SER A 192 1.77 0.77 6.08
N VAL A 193 2.05 -0.02 7.11
CA VAL A 193 1.67 0.28 8.50
C VAL A 193 2.17 1.65 8.96
N PRO A 194 3.44 2.06 8.78
CA PRO A 194 3.91 3.36 9.27
C PRO A 194 3.32 4.58 8.54
N VAL A 195 2.61 4.38 7.42
CA VAL A 195 1.87 5.46 6.74
C VAL A 195 0.50 5.70 7.37
N ILE A 196 -0.09 4.66 7.98
CA ILE A 196 -1.45 4.66 8.55
C ILE A 196 -1.38 5.02 10.03
#